data_AF-A0A1B9JV06-F1
#
_entry.id   AF-A0A1B9JV06-F1
#
_cell.length_a   1.000
_cell.length_b   1.000
_cell.length_c   1.000
_cell.angle_alpha   90.00
_cell.angle_beta   90.00
_cell.angle_gamma   90.00
#
_symmetry.space_group_name_H-M   'P 1'
#
loop_
_entity.id
_entity.type
_entity.pdbx_description
1 polymer ?
#
loop_
_entity_poly.entity_id
_entity_poly.type
_entity_poly.pdbx_seq_one_letter_code
_entity_poly.pdbx_strand_id
1 'polypeptide(L)' 'MQTGGNKLEKNTANKLNEYFVTNLTSREWGRALEALKADAGKLPNNFHGRILDNGDYVGKNGEIIGNIGDYLP' A
#
# COMPACT_ATOMS: atom_id res chain seq x y z
N MET A 1 10.84 -4.91 -4.00
CA MET A 1 9.89 -4.00 -4.68
C MET A 1 8.87 -4.89 -5.35
N GLN A 2 7.61 -4.86 -4.90
CA GLN A 2 6.58 -5.75 -5.44
C GLN A 2 5.76 -5.03 -6.52
N THR A 3 5.55 -5.72 -7.63
CA THR A 3 4.60 -5.38 -8.69
C THR A 3 3.47 -6.40 -8.65
N GLY A 4 2.23 -5.92 -8.51
CA GLY A 4 1.02 -6.72 -8.79
C GLY A 4 0.80 -7.94 -7.88
N GLY A 5 0.10 -7.75 -6.77
CA GLY A 5 -0.45 -8.86 -6.00
C GLY A 5 -1.39 -8.34 -4.92
N ASN A 6 -2.51 -9.03 -4.70
CA ASN A 6 -3.48 -8.74 -3.63
C ASN A 6 -2.93 -8.93 -2.20
N LYS A 7 -1.61 -9.15 -2.07
CA LYS A 7 -0.96 -9.48 -0.82
C LYS A 7 0.33 -8.70 -0.72
N LEU A 8 0.41 -7.85 0.29
CA LEU A 8 1.58 -7.05 0.62
C LEU A 8 2.69 -7.98 1.12
N GLU A 9 3.86 -7.95 0.47
CA GLU A 9 5.01 -8.75 0.88
C GLU A 9 5.47 -8.41 2.31
N LYS A 10 5.95 -9.43 3.05
CA LYS A 10 6.44 -9.26 4.43
C LYS A 10 7.54 -8.21 4.53
N ASN A 11 8.42 -8.14 3.52
CA ASN A 11 9.49 -7.15 3.49
C ASN A 11 8.94 -5.71 3.37
N THR A 12 7.90 -5.51 2.54
CA THR A 12 7.23 -4.21 2.43
C THR A 12 6.58 -3.82 3.75
N ALA A 13 5.91 -4.75 4.43
CA ALA A 13 5.30 -4.50 5.74
C ALA A 13 6.34 -4.09 6.80
N ASN A 14 7.51 -4.75 6.82
CA ASN A 14 8.59 -4.40 7.74
C ASN A 14 9.11 -2.98 7.51
N LYS A 15 9.34 -2.60 6.25
CA LYS A 15 9.77 -1.24 5.91
C LYS A 15 8.74 -0.18 6.29
N LEU A 16 7.46 -0.48 6.09
CA LEU A 16 6.38 0.43 6.50
C LEU A 16 6.33 0.56 8.02
N ASN A 17 6.52 -0.53 8.76
CA ASN A 17 6.64 -0.48 10.22
C ASN A 17 7.82 0.40 10.68
N GLU A 18 8.97 0.30 10.00
CA GLU A 18 10.12 1.17 10.27
C GLU A 18 9.81 2.65 9.98
N TYR A 19 9.15 2.95 8.86
CA TYR A 19 8.84 4.32 8.45
C TYR A 19 7.75 4.98 9.32
N PHE A 20 6.66 4.28 9.57
CA PHE A 20 5.53 4.80 10.36
C PHE A 20 5.71 4.61 11.88
N VAL A 21 6.81 3.98 12.31
CA VAL A 21 7.09 3.63 13.71
C VAL A 21 5.92 2.82 14.31
N THR A 22 5.52 1.77 13.60
CA THR A 22 4.43 0.87 13.98
C THR A 22 4.91 -0.58 14.10
N ASN A 23 4.05 -1.46 14.60
CA ASN A 23 4.33 -2.90 14.68
C ASN A 23 3.16 -3.71 14.09
N LEU A 24 2.68 -3.26 12.93
CA LEU A 24 1.52 -3.86 12.27
C LEU A 24 1.92 -5.10 11.48
N THR A 25 1.01 -6.06 11.43
CA THR A 25 1.13 -7.26 10.63
C THR A 25 0.91 -6.95 9.16
N SER A 26 1.44 -7.81 8.27
CA SER A 26 1.17 -7.72 6.83
C SER A 26 -0.32 -7.77 6.49
N ARG A 27 -1.17 -8.34 7.37
CA ARG A 27 -2.61 -8.36 7.20
C ARG A 27 -3.25 -7.00 7.48
N GLU A 28 -2.80 -6.30 8.52
CA GLU A 28 -3.27 -4.95 8.83
C GLU A 28 -2.87 -3.97 7.73
N TRP A 29 -1.63 -4.03 7.26
CA TRP A 29 -1.20 -3.29 6.07
C TRP A 29 -1.99 -3.68 4.82
N GLY A 30 -2.34 -4.96 4.65
CA GLY A 30 -3.21 -5.41 3.57
C GLY A 30 -4.60 -4.76 3.61
N ARG A 31 -5.19 -4.63 4.81
CA ARG A 31 -6.48 -3.94 5.00
C ARG A 31 -6.39 -2.45 4.70
N ALA A 32 -5.33 -1.79 5.16
CA ALA A 32 -5.09 -0.38 4.84
C ALA A 32 -4.95 -0.16 3.33
N LEU A 33 -4.25 -1.06 2.62
CA LEU A 33 -4.16 -1.03 1.16
C LEU A 33 -5.52 -1.22 0.48
N GLU A 34 -6.35 -2.14 0.97
CA GLU A 34 -7.71 -2.35 0.45
C GLU A 34 -8.59 -1.11 0.65
N ALA A 35 -8.51 -0.48 1.83
CA ALA A 35 -9.23 0.75 2.13
C ALA A 35 -8.79 1.91 1.22
N LEU A 36 -7.47 2.10 1.05
CA LEU A 36 -6.92 3.08 0.12
C LEU A 36 -7.42 2.87 -1.31
N LYS A 37 -7.43 1.63 -1.79
CA LYS A 37 -7.93 1.30 -3.13
C LYS A 37 -9.43 1.55 -3.26
N ALA A 38 -10.20 1.35 -2.19
CA ALA A 38 -11.63 1.62 -2.19
C ALA A 38 -11.92 3.13 -2.23
N ASP A 39 -11.16 3.93 -1.48
CA ASP A 39 -11.31 5.40 -1.43
C ASP A 39 -10.83 6.08 -2.70
N ALA A 40 -9.73 5.59 -3.29
CA ALA A 40 -9.23 6.02 -4.61
C ALA A 40 -10.22 5.76 -5.77
N GLY A 41 -11.36 5.12 -5.51
CA GLY A 41 -12.37 4.75 -6.50
C GLY A 41 -12.09 3.40 -7.16
N LYS A 42 -12.92 3.00 -8.13
CA LYS A 42 -12.73 1.73 -8.86
C LYS A 42 -11.48 1.79 -9.75
N LEU A 43 -10.32 1.52 -9.16
CA LEU A 43 -9.11 1.22 -9.89
C LEU A 43 -9.41 0.05 -10.85
N PRO A 44 -8.97 0.12 -12.12
CA PRO A 44 -9.17 -0.97 -13.07
C PRO A 44 -8.69 -2.31 -12.51
N ASN A 45 -9.33 -3.43 -12.87
CA ASN A 45 -8.88 -4.77 -12.43
C ASN A 45 -7.41 -5.06 -12.79
N ASN A 46 -6.88 -4.44 -13.84
CA ASN A 46 -5.49 -4.55 -14.28
C ASN A 46 -4.59 -3.43 -13.73
N PHE A 47 -5.05 -2.68 -12.72
CA PHE A 47 -4.26 -1.63 -12.11
C PHE A 47 -3.11 -2.25 -11.29
N HIS A 48 -1.88 -1.95 -11.71
CA HIS A 48 -0.67 -2.41 -11.05
C HIS A 48 0.06 -1.21 -10.44
N GLY A 49 -0.32 -0.87 -9.20
CA GLY A 49 0.43 0.08 -8.38
C GLY A 49 1.53 -0.61 -7.57
N ARG A 50 2.46 0.20 -7.04
CA ARG A 50 3.51 -0.22 -6.11
C ARG A 50 3.45 0.65 -4.85
N ILE A 51 3.81 0.06 -3.71
CA ILE A 51 3.99 0.81 -2.47
C ILE A 51 5.47 1.18 -2.36
N LEU A 52 5.73 2.46 -2.12
CA LEU A 52 7.05 2.98 -1.81
C LEU A 52 7.36 2.82 -0.32
N ASP A 53 8.64 2.90 0.04
CA ASP A 53 9.09 2.70 1.42
C ASP A 53 8.52 3.77 2.39
N ASN A 54 8.09 4.93 1.87
CA ASN A 54 7.41 6.01 2.62
C ASN A 54 5.88 5.84 2.72
N GLY A 55 5.34 4.71 2.24
CA GLY A 55 3.90 4.44 2.27
C GLY A 55 3.10 4.97 1.09
N ASP A 56 3.71 5.71 0.15
CA ASP A 56 2.98 6.19 -1.01
C ASP A 56 2.61 5.02 -1.93
N TYR A 57 1.32 4.91 -2.24
CA TYR A 57 0.84 4.02 -3.28
C TYR A 57 0.88 4.76 -4.62
N VAL A 58 1.80 4.34 -5.50
CA VAL A 58 2.01 4.98 -6.79
C VAL A 58 1.57 4.08 -7.93
N GLY A 59 0.93 4.68 -8.92
CA GLY A 59 0.53 4.00 -10.14
C GLY A 59 1.66 3.87 -11.15
N LYS A 60 1.32 3.30 -12.31
CA LYS A 60 2.29 2.93 -13.35
C LYS A 60 2.98 4.16 -13.95
N ASN A 61 2.30 5.31 -13.98
CA ASN A 61 2.82 6.53 -14.57
C ASN A 61 3.56 7.40 -13.54
N GLY A 62 3.74 6.89 -12.30
CA GLY A 62 4.39 7.61 -11.20
C GLY A 62 3.43 8.56 -10.46
N GLU A 63 2.14 8.53 -10.78
CA GLU A 63 1.12 9.27 -10.05
C GLU A 63 0.97 8.72 -8.62
N ILE A 64 0.92 9.61 -7.65
CA ILE A 64 0.63 9.26 -6.26
C ILE A 64 -0.88 9.17 -6.12
N ILE A 65 -1.39 8.00 -5.72
CA ILE A 65 -2.81 7.76 -5.48
C ILE A 65 -3.21 8.18 -4.07
N GLY A 66 -2.32 7.94 -3.12
CA GLY A 66 -2.51 8.26 -1.72
C GLY A 66 -1.43 7.60 -0.87
N ASN A 67 -1.45 7.89 0.43
CA ASN A 67 -0.55 7.27 1.37
C ASN A 67 -1.28 6.20 2.18
N ILE A 68 -0.70 5.00 2.27
CA ILE A 68 -1.31 3.88 3.00
C ILE A 68 -1.40 4.12 4.51
N GLY A 69 -0.56 5.01 5.05
CA GLY A 69 -0.58 5.44 6.45
C GLY A 69 -1.90 6.10 6.87
N ASP A 70 -2.58 6.78 5.93
CA ASP A 70 -3.84 7.47 6.18
C ASP A 70 -5.02 6.51 6.47
N TYR A 71 -4.82 5.21 6.19
CA TYR A 71 -5.83 4.15 6.33
C TYR A 71 -5.47 3.15 7.43
N LEU A 72 -4.51 3.49 8.29
CA LEU A 72 -4.20 2.73 9.48
C LEU A 72 -5.28 2.96 10.56
N PRO A 73 -5.57 1.95 11.41
CA PRO A 73 -6.46 2.09 12.55
C PRO A 73 -5.89 2.98 13.66
#